data_AF-A0A7X8UHG4-F1
#
_entry.id   AF-A0A7X8UHG4-F1
#
_cell.length_a   1.000
_cell.length_b   1.000
_cell.length_c   1.000
_cell.angle_alpha   90.00
_cell.angle_beta   90.00
_cell.angle_gamma   90.00
#
_symmetry.space_group_name_H-M   'P 1'
#
loop_
_entity.id
_entity.type
_entity.pdbx_description
1 polymer ?
#
loop_
_entity_poly.entity_id
_entity_poly.type
_entity_poly.pdbx_seq_one_letter_code
_entity_poly.pdbx_strand_id
1 'polypeptide(L)'
;MNSRLSIALLWCLFFVMGGVAGWVGHCLYQGHLQPAKTSSSITAQEVMDAMARELELNAAQKEELKSIFEESRSQYRGLNKEFKPRYESIRDESDDKIRAILLGTQKERFEEMLKKYRPKKKASR
;
A
#
# COMPACT_ATOMS: atom_id res chain seq x y z
N MET A 1 -21.83 -50.76 -14.94
CA MET A 1 -21.78 -49.45 -14.26
C MET A 1 -22.12 -48.40 -15.30
N ASN A 2 -23.25 -47.72 -15.15
CA ASN A 2 -23.95 -47.05 -16.26
C ASN A 2 -23.10 -45.91 -16.82
N SER A 3 -22.79 -45.92 -18.12
CA SER A 3 -21.87 -44.96 -18.76
C SER A 3 -22.28 -43.49 -18.54
N ARG A 4 -23.59 -43.25 -18.34
CA ARG A 4 -24.16 -41.95 -17.98
C ARG A 4 -23.76 -41.47 -16.57
N LEU A 5 -23.63 -42.39 -15.60
CA LEU A 5 -23.15 -42.08 -14.25
C LEU A 5 -21.66 -41.74 -14.25
N SER A 6 -20.84 -42.45 -15.04
CA SER A 6 -19.40 -42.14 -15.18
C SER A 6 -19.16 -40.77 -15.80
N ILE A 7 -19.96 -40.40 -16.81
CA ILE A 7 -19.89 -39.06 -17.41
C ILE A 7 -20.32 -38.00 -16.38
N ALA A 8 -21.45 -38.18 -15.70
CA ALA A 8 -21.88 -37.23 -14.66
C ALA A 8 -20.83 -37.04 -13.56
N LEU A 9 -20.11 -38.11 -13.18
CA LEU A 9 -19.05 -38.06 -12.18
C LEU A 9 -17.83 -37.27 -12.66
N LEU A 10 -17.45 -37.39 -13.94
CA LEU A 10 -16.37 -36.61 -14.55
C LEU A 10 -16.70 -35.11 -14.62
N TRP A 11 -17.95 -34.76 -14.94
CA TRP A 11 -18.41 -33.37 -14.96
C TRP A 11 -18.47 -32.77 -13.55
N CYS A 12 -18.96 -33.54 -12.56
CA CYS A 12 -18.88 -33.15 -11.15
C CYS A 12 -17.43 -32.94 -10.69
N LEU A 13 -16.52 -33.82 -11.08
CA LEU A 13 -15.10 -33.69 -10.74
C LEU A 13 -14.50 -32.40 -11.32
N PHE A 14 -14.78 -32.10 -12.60
CA PHE A 14 -14.34 -30.85 -13.24
C PHE A 14 -14.91 -29.61 -12.56
N PHE A 15 -16.19 -29.65 -12.18
CA PHE A 15 -16.85 -28.56 -11.48
C PHE A 15 -16.26 -28.32 -10.08
N VAL A 16 -15.98 -29.39 -9.33
CA VAL A 16 -15.31 -29.29 -8.03
C VAL A 16 -13.88 -28.77 -8.19
N MET A 17 -13.15 -29.20 -9.22
CA MET A 17 -11.80 -28.71 -9.49
C MET A 17 -11.78 -27.20 -9.85
N GLY A 18 -12.76 -26.75 -10.64
CA GLY A 18 -12.98 -25.32 -10.91
C GLY A 18 -13.38 -24.52 -9.67
N GLY A 19 -14.19 -25.11 -8.79
CA GLY A 19 -14.54 -24.53 -7.49
C GLY A 19 -13.34 -24.38 -6.56
N VAL A 20 -12.43 -25.36 -6.53
CA VAL A 20 -11.18 -25.27 -5.76
C VAL A 20 -10.24 -24.21 -6.34
N ALA A 21 -10.12 -24.12 -7.66
CA ALA A 21 -9.33 -23.05 -8.31
C ALA A 21 -9.92 -21.65 -8.02
N GLY A 22 -11.24 -21.52 -8.04
CA GLY A 22 -11.94 -20.28 -7.65
C GLY A 22 -11.79 -19.95 -6.17
N TRP A 23 -11.83 -20.96 -5.28
CA TRP A 23 -11.63 -20.80 -3.83
C TRP A 23 -10.19 -20.40 -3.49
N VAL A 24 -9.19 -21.02 -4.12
CA VAL A 24 -7.77 -20.65 -3.96
C VAL A 24 -7.52 -19.25 -4.52
N GLY A 25 -8.10 -18.91 -5.68
CA GLY A 25 -8.07 -17.56 -6.22
C GLY A 25 -8.71 -16.53 -5.27
N HIS A 26 -9.84 -16.86 -4.66
CA HIS A 26 -10.51 -16.03 -3.67
C HIS A 26 -9.72 -15.90 -2.36
N CYS A 27 -9.06 -16.96 -1.89
CA CYS A 27 -8.15 -16.91 -0.74
C CYS A 27 -6.89 -16.07 -1.03
N LEU A 28 -6.33 -16.13 -2.24
CA LEU A 28 -5.20 -15.28 -2.65
C LEU A 28 -5.62 -13.81 -2.86
N TYR A 29 -6.84 -13.58 -3.35
CA TYR A 29 -7.40 -12.25 -3.53
C TYR A 29 -7.78 -11.62 -2.18
N GLN A 30 -8.36 -12.39 -1.25
CA GLN A 30 -8.54 -11.97 0.14
C GLN A 30 -7.22 -11.92 0.93
N GLY A 31 -6.17 -12.66 0.54
CA GLY A 31 -4.82 -12.48 1.08
C GLY A 31 -4.18 -11.16 0.66
N HIS A 32 -4.48 -10.68 -0.56
CA HIS A 32 -4.06 -9.35 -1.04
C HIS A 32 -4.99 -8.20 -0.64
N LEU A 33 -6.25 -8.49 -0.26
CA LEU A 33 -7.27 -7.49 0.11
C LEU A 33 -7.78 -7.61 1.54
N GLN A 34 -7.16 -8.45 2.38
CA GLN A 34 -7.32 -8.29 3.82
C GLN A 34 -6.65 -6.97 4.19
N PRO A 35 -7.38 -5.97 4.71
CA PRO A 35 -6.72 -4.87 5.39
C PRO A 35 -5.95 -5.54 6.52
N ALA A 36 -4.63 -5.56 6.44
CA ALA A 36 -3.76 -6.01 7.51
C ALA A 36 -4.18 -5.27 8.78
N LYS A 37 -5.03 -5.91 9.59
CA LYS A 37 -5.27 -5.55 10.98
C LYS A 37 -4.03 -5.97 11.75
N THR A 38 -2.97 -5.18 11.51
CA THR A 38 -1.64 -5.07 12.13
C THR A 38 -0.65 -4.75 11.02
N SER A 39 -0.68 -3.53 10.47
CA SER A 39 0.58 -2.94 10.02
C SER A 39 1.40 -2.66 11.28
N SER A 40 2.06 -3.69 11.80
CA SER A 40 3.37 -3.45 12.41
C SER A 40 4.21 -2.89 11.28
N SER A 41 4.16 -1.57 11.09
CA SER A 41 4.97 -0.92 10.06
C SER A 41 6.39 -1.28 10.42
N ILE A 42 7.04 -2.10 9.59
CA ILE A 42 8.43 -2.47 9.82
C ILE A 42 9.18 -1.16 10.03
N THR A 43 9.72 -0.98 11.23
CA THR A 43 10.35 0.29 11.57
C THR A 43 11.65 0.38 10.81
N ALA A 44 12.12 1.59 10.51
CA ALA A 44 13.42 1.75 9.86
C ALA A 44 14.56 1.15 10.70
N GLN A 45 14.38 1.08 12.03
CA GLN A 45 15.32 0.41 12.93
C GLN A 45 15.30 -1.11 12.73
N GLU A 46 14.13 -1.73 12.57
CA GLU A 46 14.02 -3.17 12.30
C GLU A 46 14.69 -3.57 10.97
N VAL A 47 14.57 -2.73 9.93
CA VAL A 47 15.28 -2.96 8.65
C VAL A 47 16.79 -2.85 8.83
N MET A 48 17.25 -1.84 9.54
CA MET A 48 18.68 -1.64 9.82
C MET A 48 19.25 -2.79 10.66
N ASP A 49 18.52 -3.25 11.68
CA ASP A 49 18.92 -4.36 12.54
C ASP A 49 18.88 -5.71 11.80
N ALA A 50 17.97 -5.89 10.83
CA ALA A 50 17.98 -7.04 9.94
C ALA A 50 19.21 -7.01 9.02
N MET A 51 19.51 -5.87 8.40
CA MET A 51 20.68 -5.70 7.55
C MET A 51 22.00 -5.90 8.30
N ALA A 52 22.11 -5.35 9.51
CA ALA A 52 23.29 -5.52 10.35
C ALA A 52 23.52 -6.99 10.74
N ARG A 53 22.45 -7.76 10.97
CA ARG A 53 22.54 -9.20 11.26
C ARG A 53 22.91 -10.02 10.03
N GLU A 54 22.26 -9.75 8.90
CA GLU A 54 22.51 -10.46 7.63
C GLU A 54 23.95 -10.26 7.13
N LEU A 55 24.50 -9.07 7.34
CA LEU A 55 25.87 -8.72 6.94
C LEU A 55 26.92 -8.99 8.03
N GLU A 56 26.52 -9.60 9.15
CA GLU A 56 27.40 -9.91 10.29
C GLU A 56 28.24 -8.71 10.76
N LEU A 57 27.65 -7.51 10.78
CA LEU A 57 28.37 -6.28 11.10
C LEU A 57 28.81 -6.25 12.56
N ASN A 58 30.06 -5.84 12.79
CA ASN A 58 30.55 -5.55 14.13
C ASN A 58 29.98 -4.23 14.68
N ALA A 59 30.22 -3.96 15.97
CA ALA A 59 29.66 -2.78 16.64
C ALA A 59 30.07 -1.44 15.99
N ALA A 60 31.30 -1.32 15.50
CA ALA A 60 31.77 -0.11 14.82
C ALA A 60 31.06 0.08 13.47
N GLN A 61 30.98 -0.99 12.66
CA GLN A 61 30.29 -0.99 11.37
C GLN A 61 28.78 -0.71 11.51
N LYS A 62 28.15 -1.16 12.59
CA LYS A 62 26.74 -0.87 12.88
C LYS A 62 26.49 0.61 13.17
N GLU A 63 27.39 1.28 13.89
CA GLU A 63 27.27 2.72 14.14
C GLU A 63 27.52 3.54 12.87
N GLU A 64 28.47 3.13 12.03
CA GLU A 64 28.67 3.72 10.70
C GLU A 64 27.42 3.57 9.82
N LEU A 65 26.82 2.38 9.77
CA LEU A 65 25.59 2.12 9.04
C LEU A 65 24.47 3.07 9.50
N LYS A 66 24.27 3.21 10.80
CA LYS A 66 23.28 4.12 11.38
C LYS A 66 23.53 5.58 10.98
N SER A 67 24.80 6.02 10.97
CA SER A 67 25.17 7.37 10.53
C SER A 67 24.81 7.61 9.06
N ILE A 68 25.13 6.66 8.17
CA ILE A 68 24.80 6.73 6.74
C ILE A 68 23.29 6.84 6.52
N PHE A 69 22.50 6.05 7.24
CA PHE A 69 21.04 6.09 7.14
C PHE A 69 20.44 7.40 7.67
N GLU A 70 20.97 7.95 8.77
CA GLU A 70 20.48 9.23 9.30
C GLU A 70 20.83 10.41 8.39
N GLU A 71 22.04 10.42 7.82
CA GLU A 71 22.44 11.40 6.81
C GLU A 71 21.53 11.33 5.59
N SER A 72 21.35 10.13 5.03
CA SER A 72 20.46 9.90 3.89
C SER A 72 19.03 10.37 4.20
N ARG A 73 18.51 10.02 5.38
CA ARG A 73 17.19 10.47 5.83
C ARG A 73 17.13 11.99 5.93
N SER A 74 18.18 12.65 6.37
CA SER A 74 18.27 14.12 6.42
C SER A 74 18.19 14.73 5.02
N GLN A 75 18.95 14.19 4.07
CA GLN A 75 18.93 14.62 2.67
C GLN A 75 17.53 14.44 2.05
N TYR A 76 16.90 13.27 2.23
CA TYR A 76 15.53 13.03 1.78
C TYR A 76 14.52 13.98 2.43
N ARG A 77 14.66 14.29 3.73
CA ARG A 77 13.81 15.29 4.40
C ARG A 77 13.99 16.67 3.79
N GLY A 78 15.22 17.06 3.45
CA GLY A 78 15.54 18.31 2.76
C GLY A 78 14.83 18.39 1.40
N LEU A 79 15.03 17.36 0.57
CA LEU A 79 14.39 17.25 -0.74
C LEU A 79 12.85 17.30 -0.62
N ASN A 80 12.29 16.53 0.31
CA ASN A 80 10.85 16.53 0.51
C ASN A 80 10.33 17.91 0.93
N LYS A 81 11.07 18.70 1.73
CA LYS A 81 10.66 20.08 2.08
C LYS A 81 10.60 21.00 0.86
N GLU A 82 11.48 20.81 -0.11
CA GLU A 82 11.53 21.60 -1.34
C GLU A 82 10.42 21.20 -2.33
N PHE A 83 10.23 19.90 -2.54
CA PHE A 83 9.32 19.40 -3.57
C PHE A 83 7.87 19.26 -3.10
N LYS A 84 7.64 19.00 -1.81
CA LYS A 84 6.28 18.83 -1.26
C LYS A 84 5.38 20.05 -1.53
N PRO A 85 5.81 21.31 -1.33
CA PRO A 85 4.99 22.48 -1.65
C PRO A 85 4.60 22.54 -3.12
N ARG A 86 5.53 22.22 -4.03
CA ARG A 86 5.26 22.20 -5.48
C ARG A 86 4.22 21.14 -5.84
N TYR A 87 4.36 19.94 -5.29
CA TYR A 87 3.36 18.88 -5.48
C TYR A 87 2.00 19.25 -4.90
N GLU A 88 1.96 19.82 -3.69
CA GLU A 88 0.72 20.30 -3.08
C GLU A 88 0.06 21.38 -3.93
N SER A 89 0.83 22.31 -4.49
CA SER A 89 0.31 23.37 -5.38
C SER A 89 -0.33 22.80 -6.64
N ILE A 90 0.32 21.84 -7.32
CA ILE A 90 -0.21 21.23 -8.54
C ILE A 90 -1.52 20.49 -8.25
N ARG A 91 -1.56 19.77 -7.12
CA ARG A 91 -2.78 19.08 -6.69
C ARG A 91 -3.89 20.06 -6.39
N ASP A 92 -3.60 21.13 -5.66
CA ASP A 92 -4.60 22.12 -5.27
C ASP A 92 -5.15 22.87 -6.49
N GLU A 93 -4.30 23.19 -7.48
CA GLU A 93 -4.73 23.74 -8.77
C GLU A 93 -5.61 22.76 -9.56
N SER A 94 -5.28 21.47 -9.52
CA SER A 94 -6.08 20.42 -10.16
C SER A 94 -7.46 20.30 -9.49
N ASP A 95 -7.50 20.38 -8.16
CA ASP A 95 -8.75 20.38 -7.40
C ASP A 95 -9.60 21.61 -7.73
N ASP A 96 -8.99 22.80 -7.90
CA ASP A 96 -9.70 24.02 -8.32
C ASP A 96 -10.34 23.87 -9.70
N LYS A 97 -9.59 23.32 -10.67
CA LYS A 97 -10.11 23.04 -12.02
C LYS A 97 -11.26 22.03 -11.98
N ILE A 98 -11.18 21.02 -11.14
CA ILE A 98 -12.27 20.07 -10.93
C ILE A 98 -13.47 20.79 -10.32
N ARG A 99 -13.30 21.61 -9.27
CA ARG A 99 -14.43 22.37 -8.68
C ARG A 99 -15.13 23.30 -9.67
N ALA A 100 -14.41 23.83 -10.65
CA ALA A 100 -14.97 24.72 -11.67
C ALA A 100 -15.98 24.02 -12.60
N ILE A 101 -15.83 22.70 -12.83
CA ILE A 101 -16.72 21.93 -13.71
C ILE A 101 -17.88 21.23 -12.96
N LEU A 102 -17.86 21.23 -11.63
CA LEU A 102 -18.88 20.56 -10.80
C LEU A 102 -20.06 21.48 -10.51
N LEU A 103 -21.27 20.91 -10.47
CA LEU A 103 -22.52 21.64 -10.22
C LEU A 103 -23.23 21.16 -8.95
N GLY A 104 -23.82 22.10 -8.20
CA GLY A 104 -24.68 21.82 -7.05
C GLY A 104 -24.11 20.78 -6.08
N THR A 105 -24.85 19.69 -5.89
CA THR A 105 -24.53 18.58 -4.97
C THR A 105 -23.25 17.80 -5.34
N GLN A 106 -22.73 17.95 -6.55
CA GLN A 106 -21.46 17.32 -6.95
C GLN A 106 -20.26 17.96 -6.22
N LYS A 107 -20.32 19.26 -5.91
CA LYS A 107 -19.25 19.95 -5.16
C LYS A 107 -19.14 19.41 -3.74
N GLU A 108 -20.28 19.21 -3.07
CA GLU A 108 -20.32 18.68 -1.70
C GLU A 108 -19.73 17.28 -1.63
N ARG A 109 -20.12 16.39 -2.57
CA ARG A 109 -19.55 15.04 -2.67
C ARG A 109 -18.05 15.07 -2.97
N PHE A 110 -17.59 16.02 -3.79
CA PHE A 110 -16.16 16.19 -4.06
C PHE A 110 -15.38 16.61 -2.81
N GLU A 111 -15.90 17.54 -2.01
CA GLU A 111 -15.27 17.93 -0.74
C GLU A 111 -15.21 16.78 0.27
N GLU A 112 -16.23 15.93 0.33
CA GLU A 112 -16.19 14.71 1.15
C GLU A 112 -15.13 13.72 0.67
N MET A 113 -14.98 13.55 -0.66
CA MET A 113 -13.91 12.73 -1.22
C MET A 113 -12.53 13.31 -0.85
N LEU A 114 -12.32 14.62 -1.00
CA LEU A 114 -11.06 15.25 -0.60
C LEU A 114 -10.76 15.01 0.87
N LYS A 115 -11.73 15.13 1.78
CA LYS A 115 -11.52 14.85 3.22
C LYS A 115 -11.13 13.40 3.52
N LYS A 116 -11.66 12.45 2.76
CA LYS A 116 -11.39 11.02 2.93
C LYS A 116 -10.02 10.61 2.38
N TYR A 117 -9.67 11.12 1.20
CA TYR A 117 -8.49 10.66 0.45
C TYR A 117 -7.28 11.58 0.60
N ARG A 118 -7.45 12.84 1.02
CA ARG A 118 -6.30 13.72 1.25
C ARG A 118 -5.57 13.25 2.51
N PRO A 119 -4.26 12.99 2.43
CA PRO A 119 -3.49 12.68 3.63
C PRO A 119 -3.64 13.86 4.58
N LYS A 120 -4.03 13.58 5.84
CA LYS A 120 -4.11 14.62 6.87
C LYS A 120 -2.77 15.35 6.88
N LYS A 121 -2.78 16.66 6.61
CA LYS A 121 -1.61 17.50 6.85
C LYS A 121 -1.30 17.32 8.34
N LYS A 122 -0.28 16.53 8.68
CA LYS A 122 0.27 16.54 10.03
C LYS A 122 0.72 17.98 10.23
N ALA A 123 0.00 18.71 11.08
CA ALA A 123 0.39 20.07 11.44
C ALA A 123 1.85 19.99 11.86
N SER A 124 2.74 20.63 11.10
CA SER A 124 4.12 20.78 11.50
C SER A 124 4.10 21.66 12.73
N ARG A 125 4.09 21.03 13.91
CA ARG A 125 4.47 21.67 15.16
C ARG A 125 5.97 21.81 15.20
#